data_AF-A0A971R7F3-F1
#
_entry.id   AF-A0A971R7F3-F1
#
_cell.length_a   1.000
_cell.length_b   1.000
_cell.length_c   1.000
_cell.angle_alpha   90.00
_cell.angle_beta   90.00
_cell.angle_gamma   90.00
#
_symmetry.space_group_name_H-M   'P 1'
#
loop_
_entity.id
_entity.type
_entity.pdbx_description
1 polymer ?
#
loop_
_entity_poly.entity_id
_entity_poly.type
_entity_poly.pdbx_seq_one_letter_code
_entity_poly.pdbx_strand_id
1 'polypeptide(L)'
;MNRDNVIARIAMVARTYGLPVDAMVALAYHESRLDPNCVGDNGESIGLYQIQRLGSTYESIKTLARWAGRDAQAIDLRNPTTSAILACIGHRQGYGHWWHAWVNVPPEVRPPRDHFIWRHAPQSWLDGLYGPQAASH
;
A
#
# COMPACT_ATOMS: atom_id res chain seq x y z
N MET A 1 -12.52 15.62 -2.16
CA MET A 1 -11.69 15.42 -3.37
C MET A 1 -12.39 14.40 -4.24
N ASN A 2 -12.50 14.59 -5.56
CA ASN A 2 -13.10 13.59 -6.45
C ASN A 2 -12.13 12.42 -6.71
N ARG A 3 -12.67 11.28 -7.17
CA ARG A 3 -11.91 10.03 -7.41
C ARG A 3 -10.73 10.23 -8.36
N ASP A 4 -10.92 11.00 -9.43
CA ASP A 4 -9.88 11.23 -10.44
C ASP A 4 -8.68 11.98 -9.87
N ASN A 5 -8.91 12.96 -9.00
CA ASN A 5 -7.82 13.65 -8.30
C ASN A 5 -7.05 12.71 -7.37
N VAL A 6 -7.71 11.77 -6.70
CA VAL A 6 -7.03 10.75 -5.88
C VAL A 6 -6.14 9.87 -6.74
N ILE A 7 -6.68 9.36 -7.86
CA ILE A 7 -5.92 8.53 -8.82
C ILE A 7 -4.73 9.31 -9.37
N ALA A 8 -4.91 10.57 -9.76
CA ALA A 8 -3.83 11.42 -10.27
C ALA A 8 -2.70 11.60 -9.24
N ARG A 9 -3.04 11.76 -7.95
CA ARG A 9 -2.04 11.84 -6.87
C ARG A 9 -1.30 10.53 -6.68
N ILE A 10 -2.00 9.40 -6.67
CA ILE A 10 -1.35 8.07 -6.60
C ILE A 10 -0.41 7.88 -7.79
N ALA A 11 -0.87 8.15 -9.00
CA ALA A 11 -0.09 7.98 -10.22
C ALA A 11 1.17 8.87 -10.25
N MET A 12 1.03 10.13 -9.85
CA MET A 12 2.16 11.05 -9.73
C MET A 12 3.22 10.50 -8.77
N VAL A 13 2.82 10.07 -7.57
CA VAL A 13 3.76 9.54 -6.58
C VAL A 13 4.36 8.21 -7.02
N ALA A 14 3.56 7.26 -7.50
CA ALA A 14 4.04 5.97 -7.96
C ALA A 14 5.13 6.10 -9.03
N ARG A 15 4.94 7.01 -10.01
CA ARG A 15 5.97 7.33 -11.02
C ARG A 15 7.27 7.85 -10.39
N THR A 16 7.19 8.77 -9.44
CA THR A 16 8.36 9.31 -8.74
C THR A 16 9.16 8.22 -8.02
N TYR A 17 8.50 7.19 -7.50
CA TYR A 17 9.14 6.06 -6.83
C TYR A 17 9.46 4.87 -7.75
N GLY A 18 9.21 4.99 -9.06
CA GLY A 18 9.45 3.92 -10.03
C GLY A 18 8.58 2.68 -9.81
N LEU A 19 7.35 2.89 -9.34
CA LEU A 19 6.37 1.83 -9.09
C LEU A 19 5.32 1.77 -10.21
N PRO A 20 4.79 0.57 -10.53
CA PRO A 20 3.73 0.42 -11.51
C PRO A 20 2.45 1.13 -11.05
N VAL A 21 2.01 2.12 -11.82
CA VAL A 21 0.90 3.01 -11.48
C VAL A 21 -0.40 2.24 -11.28
N ASP A 22 -0.76 1.38 -12.25
CA ASP A 22 -2.03 0.66 -12.22
C ASP A 22 -2.11 -0.30 -11.03
N ALA A 23 -0.98 -0.93 -10.67
CA ALA A 23 -0.86 -1.77 -9.50
C ALA A 23 -1.11 -0.98 -8.19
N MET A 24 -0.50 0.20 -8.05
CA MET A 24 -0.67 1.03 -6.86
C MET A 24 -2.10 1.59 -6.73
N VAL A 25 -2.71 1.97 -7.86
CA VAL A 25 -4.13 2.39 -7.89
C VAL A 25 -5.06 1.22 -7.55
N ALA A 26 -4.81 0.03 -8.12
CA ALA A 26 -5.58 -1.17 -7.81
C ALA A 26 -5.46 -1.53 -6.32
N LEU A 27 -4.25 -1.51 -5.76
CA LEU A 27 -4.04 -1.74 -4.33
C LEU A 27 -4.86 -0.76 -3.49
N ALA A 28 -4.74 0.54 -3.73
CA ALA A 28 -5.51 1.56 -2.98
C ALA A 28 -7.03 1.37 -3.11
N TYR A 29 -7.51 0.89 -4.27
CA TYR A 29 -8.92 0.54 -4.43
C TYR A 29 -9.32 -0.67 -3.56
N HIS A 30 -8.49 -1.70 -3.46
CA HIS A 30 -8.79 -2.86 -2.62
C HIS A 30 -8.62 -2.59 -1.12
N GLU A 31 -7.74 -1.65 -0.74
CA GLU A 31 -7.55 -1.22 0.65
C GLU A 31 -8.69 -0.32 1.16
N SER A 32 -9.11 0.69 0.36
CA SER A 32 -9.97 1.76 0.86
C SER A 32 -11.09 2.17 -0.10
N ARG A 33 -11.24 1.48 -1.23
CA ARG A 33 -12.10 1.92 -2.35
C ARG A 33 -11.74 3.31 -2.89
N LEU A 34 -10.46 3.69 -2.76
CA LEU A 34 -9.91 5.02 -3.08
C LEU A 34 -10.50 6.15 -2.22
N ASP A 35 -10.99 5.84 -1.01
CA ASP A 35 -11.45 6.84 -0.06
C ASP A 35 -10.30 7.27 0.88
N PRO A 36 -9.79 8.51 0.78
CA PRO A 36 -8.73 8.98 1.65
C PRO A 36 -9.18 9.19 3.11
N ASN A 37 -10.49 9.21 3.38
CA ASN A 37 -11.01 9.30 4.75
C ASN A 37 -11.35 7.93 5.35
N CYS A 38 -11.10 6.84 4.61
CA CYS A 38 -11.40 5.49 5.07
C CYS A 38 -10.68 5.18 6.39
N VAL A 39 -11.43 4.62 7.33
CA VAL A 39 -10.93 4.17 8.64
C VAL A 39 -11.33 2.72 8.81
N GLY A 40 -10.34 1.82 8.87
CA GLY A 40 -10.49 0.39 9.08
C GLY A 40 -9.98 -0.03 10.46
N ASP A 41 -10.01 -1.35 10.70
CA ASP A 41 -9.44 -2.00 11.90
C ASP A 41 -9.82 -1.29 13.21
N ASN A 42 -11.11 -1.08 13.45
CA ASN A 42 -11.63 -0.41 14.67
C ASN A 42 -11.00 0.98 14.96
N GLY A 43 -10.51 1.69 13.94
CA GLY A 43 -9.88 3.00 14.10
C GLY A 43 -8.36 3.00 13.91
N GLU A 44 -7.73 1.86 13.72
CA GLU A 44 -6.27 1.74 13.68
C GLU A 44 -5.69 2.00 12.28
N SER A 45 -6.40 1.62 11.21
CA SER A 45 -5.97 1.77 9.82
C SER A 45 -6.60 3.00 9.16
N ILE A 46 -5.78 3.86 8.54
CA ILE A 46 -6.26 5.14 8.01
C ILE A 46 -5.81 5.37 6.56
N GLY A 47 -6.74 5.89 5.77
CA GLY A 47 -6.48 6.48 4.45
C GLY A 47 -6.38 5.45 3.33
N LEU A 48 -5.81 5.90 2.20
CA LEU A 48 -5.88 5.17 0.93
C LEU A 48 -5.32 3.75 0.98
N TYR A 49 -4.26 3.57 1.75
CA TYR A 49 -3.51 2.32 1.87
C TYR A 49 -3.64 1.69 3.26
N GLN A 50 -4.68 2.07 4.02
CA GLN A 50 -5.00 1.50 5.33
C GLN A 50 -3.77 1.33 6.23
N ILE A 51 -2.96 2.38 6.35
CA ILE A 51 -1.72 2.33 7.13
C ILE A 51 -2.08 2.38 8.61
N GLN A 52 -1.64 1.38 9.35
CA GLN A 52 -1.92 1.24 10.78
C GLN A 52 -1.15 2.28 11.60
N ARG A 53 -1.88 3.03 12.42
CA ARG A 53 -1.37 4.10 13.30
C ARG A 53 -1.41 3.73 14.79
N LEU A 54 -2.10 2.66 15.15
CA LEU A 54 -2.24 2.15 16.52
C LEU A 54 -2.11 0.60 16.49
N GLY A 55 -2.02 -0.03 17.67
CA GLY A 55 -1.94 -1.50 17.77
C GLY A 55 -0.54 -2.09 17.66
N SER A 56 -0.45 -3.42 17.52
CA SER A 56 0.80 -4.20 17.51
C SER A 56 1.73 -3.89 16.33
N THR A 57 1.23 -3.18 15.33
CA THR A 57 1.90 -2.78 14.08
C THR A 57 2.18 -1.28 14.01
N TYR A 58 2.02 -0.54 15.11
CA TYR A 58 2.37 0.88 15.23
C TYR A 58 3.81 1.21 14.77
N GLU A 59 4.69 0.22 14.74
CA GLU A 59 6.05 0.36 14.22
C GLU A 59 6.10 0.58 12.69
N SER A 60 5.06 0.19 11.95
CA SER A 60 4.99 0.40 10.49
C SER A 60 4.94 1.88 10.14
N ILE A 61 4.03 2.68 10.74
CA ILE A 61 3.96 4.12 10.47
C ILE A 61 5.24 4.85 10.88
N LYS A 62 5.87 4.49 12.00
CA LYS A 62 7.15 5.08 12.42
C LYS A 62 8.27 4.77 11.42
N THR A 63 8.31 3.53 10.94
CA THR A 63 9.31 3.08 9.96
C THR A 63 9.12 3.81 8.63
N LEU A 64 7.89 3.86 8.12
CA LEU A 64 7.56 4.59 6.89
C LEU A 64 7.85 6.09 7.03
N ALA A 65 7.48 6.70 8.16
CA ALA A 65 7.76 8.11 8.45
C ALA A 65 9.26 8.40 8.46
N ARG A 66 10.05 7.54 9.13
CA ARG A 66 11.51 7.63 9.17
C ARG A 66 12.11 7.52 7.77
N TRP A 67 11.67 6.57 6.96
CA TRP A 67 12.13 6.45 5.57
C TRP A 67 11.70 7.64 4.69
N ALA A 68 10.59 8.30 5.02
CA ALA A 68 10.16 9.53 4.37
C ALA A 68 10.85 10.79 4.89
N GLY A 69 11.70 10.70 5.93
CA GLY A 69 12.31 11.85 6.59
C GLY A 69 11.28 12.76 7.27
N ARG A 70 10.20 12.19 7.81
CA ARG A 70 9.08 12.91 8.43
C ARG A 70 8.87 12.46 9.88
N ASP A 71 8.32 13.36 10.69
CA ASP A 71 7.82 13.01 12.02
C ASP A 71 6.52 12.21 11.90
N ALA A 72 6.49 11.01 12.50
CA ALA A 72 5.34 10.12 12.51
C ALA A 72 4.10 10.76 13.16
N GLN A 73 4.27 11.65 14.14
CA GLN A 73 3.15 12.30 14.82
C GLN A 73 2.48 13.38 13.96
N ALA A 74 3.26 14.04 13.11
CA ALA A 74 2.80 15.10 12.22
C ALA A 74 2.19 14.58 10.90
N ILE A 75 2.21 13.27 10.67
CA ILE A 75 1.65 12.68 9.44
C ILE A 75 0.12 12.69 9.47
N ASP A 76 -0.45 13.29 8.44
CA ASP A 76 -1.85 13.13 8.08
C ASP A 76 -2.02 12.04 7.01
N LEU A 77 -2.52 10.87 7.43
CA LEU A 77 -2.82 9.74 6.55
C LEU A 77 -4.07 9.95 5.70
N ARG A 78 -4.93 10.93 6.04
CA ARG A 78 -6.08 11.31 5.20
C ARG A 78 -5.68 12.18 4.03
N ASN A 79 -4.46 12.72 4.02
CA ASN A 79 -3.92 13.37 2.84
C ASN A 79 -3.55 12.31 1.78
N PRO A 80 -4.18 12.32 0.59
CA PRO A 80 -3.93 11.35 -0.47
C PRO A 80 -2.46 11.24 -0.88
N THR A 81 -1.77 12.37 -0.93
CA THR A 81 -0.36 12.43 -1.35
C THR A 81 0.53 11.84 -0.29
N THR A 82 0.30 12.17 0.98
CA THR A 82 1.06 11.60 2.10
C THR A 82 0.86 10.09 2.20
N SER A 83 -0.39 9.62 2.15
CA SER A 83 -0.70 8.18 2.17
C SER A 83 0.01 7.44 1.03
N ALA A 84 -0.05 7.98 -0.19
CA ALA A 84 0.63 7.41 -1.34
C ALA A 84 2.16 7.42 -1.20
N ILE A 85 2.76 8.49 -0.67
CA ILE A 85 4.22 8.58 -0.45
C ILE A 85 4.68 7.47 0.49
N LEU A 86 4.00 7.30 1.63
CA LEU A 86 4.39 6.30 2.63
C LEU A 86 4.25 4.88 2.08
N ALA A 87 3.12 4.58 1.40
CA ALA A 87 2.93 3.29 0.75
C ALA A 87 4.02 3.05 -0.31
N CYS A 88 4.28 4.02 -1.20
CA CYS A 88 5.28 3.89 -2.25
C CYS A 88 6.70 3.69 -1.67
N ILE A 89 7.04 4.35 -0.57
CA ILE A 89 8.33 4.14 0.11
C ILE A 89 8.44 2.70 0.62
N GLY A 90 7.41 2.17 1.29
CA GLY A 90 7.42 0.78 1.79
C GLY A 90 7.58 -0.23 0.66
N HIS A 91 6.83 -0.05 -0.43
CA HIS A 91 6.96 -0.87 -1.63
C HIS A 91 8.35 -0.72 -2.27
N ARG A 92 8.90 0.49 -2.33
CA ARG A 92 10.24 0.75 -2.89
C ARG A 92 11.33 0.05 -2.10
N GLN A 93 11.17 -0.06 -0.79
CA GLN A 93 12.08 -0.80 0.07
C GLN A 93 11.89 -2.32 0.02
N GLY A 94 10.87 -2.82 -0.68
CA GLY A 94 10.63 -4.26 -0.83
C GLY A 94 9.68 -4.88 0.19
N TYR A 95 8.92 -4.05 0.90
CA TYR A 95 7.95 -4.46 1.92
C TYR A 95 6.50 -4.44 1.39
N GLY A 96 6.29 -4.74 0.10
CA GLY A 96 4.94 -4.78 -0.48
C GLY A 96 4.01 -5.76 0.24
N HIS A 97 4.54 -6.83 0.82
CA HIS A 97 3.78 -7.82 1.59
C HIS A 97 3.12 -7.28 2.86
N TRP A 98 3.48 -6.08 3.33
CA TRP A 98 2.78 -5.43 4.44
C TRP A 98 1.34 -5.07 4.10
N TRP A 99 1.00 -4.97 2.81
CA TRP A 99 -0.36 -4.73 2.33
C TRP A 99 -1.02 -6.04 1.92
N HIS A 100 -1.84 -6.61 2.79
CA HIS A 100 -2.49 -7.89 2.52
C HIS A 100 -3.49 -7.81 1.37
N ALA A 101 -4.02 -6.63 1.04
CA ALA A 101 -4.99 -6.48 -0.06
C ALA A 101 -4.42 -6.83 -1.44
N TRP A 102 -3.10 -7.01 -1.59
CA TRP A 102 -2.48 -7.55 -2.79
C TRP A 102 -3.09 -8.88 -3.25
N VAL A 103 -3.60 -9.72 -2.33
CA VAL A 103 -4.28 -10.97 -2.68
C VAL A 103 -5.55 -10.75 -3.50
N ASN A 104 -6.20 -9.59 -3.32
CA ASN A 104 -7.42 -9.23 -4.03
C ASN A 104 -7.14 -8.46 -5.33
N VAL A 105 -5.92 -7.97 -5.53
CA VAL A 105 -5.53 -7.26 -6.76
C VAL A 105 -5.43 -8.27 -7.90
N PRO A 106 -6.10 -8.04 -9.05
CA PRO A 106 -6.09 -8.97 -10.16
C PRO A 106 -4.68 -9.28 -10.69
N PRO A 107 -4.38 -10.55 -11.08
CA PRO A 107 -3.05 -10.94 -11.54
C PRO A 107 -2.51 -10.10 -12.71
N GLU A 108 -3.38 -9.63 -13.61
CA GLU A 108 -3.02 -8.84 -14.80
C GLU A 108 -2.43 -7.46 -14.49
N VAL A 109 -2.73 -6.89 -13.32
CA VAL A 109 -2.21 -5.58 -12.88
C VAL A 109 -1.24 -5.70 -11.72
N ARG A 110 -1.00 -6.92 -11.22
CA ARG A 110 -0.11 -7.17 -10.09
C ARG A 110 1.36 -7.14 -10.56
N PRO A 111 2.29 -6.58 -9.77
CA PRO A 111 3.71 -6.64 -10.13
C PRO A 111 4.20 -8.08 -10.17
N PRO A 112 5.08 -8.47 -11.11
CA PRO A 112 5.52 -9.86 -11.23
C PRO A 112 6.22 -10.35 -9.96
N ARG A 113 6.27 -11.67 -9.77
CA ARG A 113 6.76 -12.31 -8.53
C ARG A 113 8.20 -11.92 -8.15
N ASP A 114 9.05 -11.66 -9.14
CA ASP A 114 10.44 -11.26 -8.98
C ASP A 114 10.65 -9.74 -8.85
N HIS A 115 9.57 -8.95 -8.91
CA HIS A 115 9.64 -7.50 -8.80
C HIS A 115 10.21 -7.07 -7.45
N PHE A 116 11.00 -5.99 -7.43
CA PHE A 116 11.71 -5.52 -6.23
C PHE A 116 10.79 -5.19 -5.04
N ILE A 117 9.50 -4.96 -5.28
CA ILE A 117 8.53 -4.66 -4.22
C ILE A 117 8.32 -5.83 -3.27
N TRP A 118 8.75 -7.03 -3.67
CA TRP A 118 8.66 -8.28 -2.95
C TRP A 118 9.95 -8.71 -2.27
N ARG A 119 11.02 -7.91 -2.34
CA ARG A 119 12.37 -8.29 -1.89
C ARG A 119 12.41 -8.86 -0.47
N HIS A 120 11.56 -8.39 0.43
CA HIS A 120 11.49 -8.83 1.82
C HIS A 120 10.25 -9.67 2.14
N ALA A 121 9.45 -10.02 1.13
CA ALA A 121 8.27 -10.86 1.33
C ALA A 121 8.69 -12.28 1.73
N PRO A 122 8.09 -12.86 2.80
CA PRO A 122 8.29 -14.27 3.12
C PRO A 122 7.91 -15.16 1.94
N GLN A 123 8.68 -16.24 1.74
CA GLN A 123 8.44 -17.18 0.65
C GLN A 123 7.01 -17.75 0.69
N SER A 124 6.53 -18.12 1.89
CA SER A 124 5.16 -18.59 2.11
C SER A 124 4.09 -17.58 1.69
N TRP A 125 4.34 -16.29 1.86
CA TRP A 125 3.42 -15.22 1.45
C TRP A 125 3.38 -15.08 -0.08
N LEU A 126 4.54 -15.15 -0.74
CA LEU A 126 4.63 -15.13 -2.21
C LEU A 126 3.98 -16.37 -2.83
N ASP A 127 4.08 -17.52 -2.18
CA ASP A 127 3.41 -18.74 -2.62
C ASP A 127 1.90 -18.66 -2.41
N GLY A 128 1.41 -18.01 -1.35
CA GLY A 128 -0.01 -17.69 -1.23
C GLY A 128 -0.48 -16.73 -2.32
N LEU A 129 0.34 -15.74 -2.68
CA LEU A 129 -0.02 -14.72 -3.66
C LEU A 129 0.01 -15.25 -5.11
N TYR A 130 1.00 -16.07 -5.48
CA TYR A 130 1.26 -16.52 -6.86
C TYR A 130 1.16 -18.04 -7.08
N GLY A 131 1.01 -18.82 -6.02
CA GLY A 131 0.95 -20.28 -6.12
C GLY A 131 -0.38 -20.78 -6.69
N PRO A 132 -0.49 -22.09 -6.95
CA PRO A 132 -1.68 -22.73 -7.50
C PRO A 132 -2.81 -22.82 -6.44
N GLN A 133 -3.35 -21.67 -6.04
CA GLN A 133 -4.58 -21.51 -5.23
C GLN A 133 -5.29 -20.17 -5.54
N ALA A 134 -5.43 -19.82 -6.82
CA ALA A 134 -6.33 -18.74 -7.26
C ALA A 134 -7.60 -19.28 -7.94
N ALA A 135 -7.99 -20.52 -7.62
CA ALA A 135 -9.28 -21.10 -7.96
C ALA A 135 -9.85 -21.73 -6.68
N SER A 136 -11.14 -21.50 -6.41
CA SER A 136 -11.94 -21.89 -5.22
C SER A 136 -11.74 -20.95 -4.02
N HIS A 137 -12.73 -20.23 -3.47
CA HIS A 137 -14.19 -20.40 -3.39
C HIS A 137 -14.92 -19.05 -3.44
#